data_AF-A0A2M6WI99-F1
#
_entry.id   AF-A0A2M6WI99-F1
#
_cell.length_a   1.000
_cell.length_b   1.000
_cell.length_c   1.000
_cell.angle_alpha   90.00
_cell.angle_beta   90.00
_cell.angle_gamma   90.00
#
_symmetry.space_group_name_H-M   'P 1'
#
loop_
_entity.id
_entity.type
_entity.pdbx_description
1 polymer ?
#
loop_
_entity_poly.entity_id
_entity_poly.type
_entity_poly.pdbx_seq_one_letter_code
_entity_poly.pdbx_strand_id
1 'polypeptide(L)'
;MLVIAHVAGAILGVGGATIAEVNIVRALKDGKVDVSEKHLMHGTYLVILVGTLIVLLSGVALVWWIYFAEGRVWPLESAKIWVKDVMLLVIVFNAWFLTKRWIPLWLGSALSFTSWWGATVLGLWRTPYSFWELIAGYVVAI
;
A
#
# COMPACT_ATOMS: atom_id res chain seq x y z
N MET A 1 -18.25 4.65 10.36
CA MET A 1 -17.32 5.71 9.90
C MET A 1 -15.90 5.20 9.68
N LEU A 2 -15.29 4.45 10.61
CA LEU A 2 -13.91 3.92 10.45
C LEU A 2 -13.70 3.06 9.19
N VAL A 3 -14.61 2.13 8.89
CA VAL A 3 -14.51 1.28 7.68
C VAL A 3 -14.53 2.12 6.41
N ILE A 4 -15.39 3.16 6.34
CA ILE A 4 -15.48 4.05 5.18
C ILE A 4 -14.16 4.79 4.99
N ALA A 5 -13.60 5.33 6.07
CA ALA A 5 -12.28 5.98 6.01
C ALA A 5 -11.20 5.00 5.53
N HIS A 6 -11.18 3.77 6.06
CA HIS A 6 -10.21 2.75 5.66
C HIS A 6 -10.31 2.41 4.16
N VAL A 7 -11.53 2.23 3.66
CA VAL A 7 -11.77 1.95 2.23
C VAL A 7 -11.39 3.15 1.37
N ALA A 8 -11.76 4.37 1.77
CA ALA A 8 -11.39 5.58 1.04
C ALA A 8 -9.87 5.76 0.98
N GLY A 9 -9.16 5.53 2.08
CA GLY A 9 -7.70 5.54 2.12
C GLY A 9 -7.09 4.49 1.19
N ALA A 10 -7.66 3.29 1.15
CA ALA A 10 -7.19 2.21 0.27
C ALA A 10 -7.38 2.57 -1.21
N ILE A 11 -8.51 3.20 -1.56
CA ILE A 11 -8.78 3.70 -2.92
C ILE A 11 -7.75 4.78 -3.31
N LEU A 12 -7.48 5.74 -2.43
CA LEU A 12 -6.46 6.78 -2.68
C LEU A 12 -5.07 6.17 -2.86
N GLY A 13 -4.72 5.20 -2.01
CA GLY A 13 -3.43 4.49 -2.08
C GLY A 13 -3.26 3.72 -3.38
N VAL A 14 -4.19 2.80 -3.70
CA VAL A 14 -4.10 1.95 -4.90
C VAL A 14 -4.25 2.76 -6.19
N GLY A 15 -5.15 3.76 -6.20
CA GLY A 15 -5.32 4.68 -7.31
C GLY A 15 -4.08 5.53 -7.53
N GLY A 16 -3.51 6.09 -6.46
CA GLY A 16 -2.27 6.84 -6.50
C GLY A 16 -1.09 5.99 -6.99
N ALA A 17 -0.94 4.76 -6.50
CA ALA A 17 0.11 3.84 -6.95
C ALA A 17 -0.02 3.49 -8.44
N THR A 18 -1.24 3.27 -8.92
CA THR A 18 -1.51 2.98 -10.34
C THR A 18 -1.16 4.19 -11.22
N ILE A 19 -1.55 5.40 -10.80
CA ILE A 19 -1.22 6.63 -11.53
C ILE A 19 0.30 6.89 -11.49
N ALA A 20 0.97 6.58 -10.37
CA ALA A 20 2.41 6.75 -10.24
C ALA A 20 3.16 5.85 -11.24
N GLU A 21 2.74 4.60 -11.39
CA GLU A 21 3.31 3.66 -12.36
C GLU A 21 3.17 4.18 -13.80
N VAL A 22 1.96 4.65 -14.17
CA VAL A 22 1.69 5.26 -15.48
C VAL A 22 2.61 6.46 -15.74
N ASN A 23 2.78 7.32 -14.74
CA ASN A 23 3.64 8.50 -14.85
C ASN A 23 5.13 8.12 -14.96
N ILE A 24 5.60 7.11 -14.22
CA ILE A 24 6.98 6.64 -14.28
C ILE A 24 7.29 6.05 -15.66
N VAL A 25 6.43 5.18 -16.18
CA VAL A 25 6.60 4.60 -17.52
C VAL A 25 6.62 5.69 -18.60
N ARG A 26 5.76 6.69 -18.48
CA ARG A 26 5.71 7.82 -19.42
C ARG A 26 7.00 8.66 -19.38
N ALA A 27 7.45 9.05 -18.19
CA ALA A 27 8.63 9.91 -18.00
C ALA A 27 9.96 9.19 -18.33
N LEU A 28 9.98 7.85 -18.32
CA LEU A 28 11.15 7.07 -18.73
C LEU A 28 11.21 6.83 -20.25
N LYS A 29 10.15 7.13 -21.01
CA LYS A 29 10.06 6.82 -22.44
C LYS A 29 11.07 7.58 -23.30
N ASP A 30 11.36 8.84 -22.96
CA ASP A 30 12.29 9.72 -23.67
C ASP A 30 13.60 9.97 -22.90
N GLY A 31 13.75 9.33 -21.73
CA GLY A 31 14.92 9.43 -20.85
C GLY A 31 15.09 10.79 -20.17
N LYS A 32 14.12 11.70 -20.25
CA LYS A 32 14.21 13.05 -19.66
C LYS A 32 12.92 13.40 -18.93
N VAL A 33 13.00 13.51 -17.60
CA VAL A 33 11.88 13.98 -16.79
C VAL A 33 11.78 15.50 -16.86
N ASP A 34 10.72 16.02 -17.45
CA ASP A 34 10.47 17.46 -17.51
C ASP A 34 9.90 18.02 -16.19
N VAL A 35 9.82 19.35 -16.09
CA VAL A 35 9.34 20.02 -14.87
C VAL A 35 7.87 19.70 -14.60
N SER A 36 7.01 19.67 -15.62
CA SER A 36 5.59 19.32 -15.52
C SER A 36 5.41 17.87 -15.03
N GLU A 37 6.16 16.93 -15.61
CA GLU A 37 6.15 15.53 -15.19
C GLU A 37 6.56 15.39 -13.72
N LYS A 38 7.58 16.13 -13.28
CA LYS A 38 7.98 16.16 -11.87
C LYS A 38 6.86 16.67 -10.95
N HIS A 39 6.10 17.69 -11.38
CA HIS A 39 4.95 18.18 -10.59
C HIS A 39 3.82 17.15 -10.51
N LEU A 40 3.51 16.48 -11.62
CA LEU A 40 2.52 15.39 -11.65
C LEU A 40 2.92 14.22 -10.75
N MET A 41 4.21 13.84 -10.75
CA MET A 41 4.73 12.81 -9.87
C MET A 41 4.58 13.23 -8.39
N HIS A 42 4.97 14.45 -8.01
CA HIS A 42 4.81 14.93 -6.63
C HIS A 42 3.35 14.95 -6.17
N GLY A 43 2.42 15.42 -7.02
CA GLY A 43 1.00 15.39 -6.71
C GLY A 43 0.49 13.97 -6.49
N THR A 44 0.94 13.02 -7.31
CA THR A 44 0.59 11.60 -7.17
C THR A 44 1.13 11.02 -5.85
N TYR A 45 2.39 11.32 -5.49
CA TYR A 45 2.96 10.89 -4.22
C TYR A 45 2.22 11.46 -3.00
N LEU A 46 1.72 12.69 -3.09
CA LEU A 46 0.89 13.27 -2.04
C LEU A 46 -0.41 12.48 -1.85
N VAL A 47 -1.08 12.08 -2.94
CA VAL A 47 -2.28 11.24 -2.87
C VAL A 47 -1.97 9.90 -2.21
N ILE A 48 -0.86 9.25 -2.59
CA ILE A 48 -0.41 8.00 -1.96
C ILE A 48 -0.18 8.21 -0.46
N LEU A 49 0.53 9.27 -0.08
CA LEU A 49 0.83 9.56 1.33
C LEU A 49 -0.45 9.75 2.16
N VAL A 50 -1.40 10.53 1.65
CA VAL A 50 -2.70 10.73 2.31
C VAL A 50 -3.44 9.40 2.44
N GLY A 51 -3.45 8.59 1.38
CA GLY A 51 -4.00 7.23 1.40
C GLY A 51 -3.35 6.35 2.48
N THR A 52 -2.01 6.31 2.53
CA THR A 52 -1.25 5.56 3.54
C THR A 52 -1.63 5.98 4.95
N LEU A 53 -1.64 7.27 5.24
CA LEU A 53 -1.97 7.78 6.58
C LEU A 53 -3.40 7.39 6.98
N ILE A 54 -4.36 7.53 6.08
CA ILE A 54 -5.75 7.15 6.36
C ILE A 54 -5.85 5.64 6.63
N VAL A 55 -5.27 4.79 5.77
CA VAL A 55 -5.35 3.32 5.93
C VAL A 55 -4.64 2.87 7.20
N LEU A 56 -3.47 3.41 7.50
CA LEU A 56 -2.70 3.06 8.68
C LEU A 56 -3.46 3.40 9.97
N LEU A 57 -3.92 4.64 10.09
CA LEU A 57 -4.63 5.11 11.29
C LEU A 57 -5.97 4.39 11.46
N SER A 58 -6.74 4.25 10.38
CA SER A 58 -8.03 3.55 10.44
C SER A 58 -7.87 2.04 10.63
N GLY A 59 -6.81 1.42 10.11
CA GLY A 59 -6.51 0.00 10.29
C GLY A 59 -6.20 -0.34 11.74
N VAL A 60 -5.30 0.45 12.36
CA VAL A 60 -5.00 0.33 13.80
C VAL A 60 -6.26 0.57 14.63
N ALA A 61 -7.05 1.61 14.30
CA ALA A 61 -8.29 1.89 15.01
C ALA A 61 -9.33 0.76 14.86
N LEU A 62 -9.41 0.09 13.70
CA LEU A 62 -10.31 -1.04 13.49
C LEU A 62 -9.89 -2.26 14.31
N VAL A 63 -8.60 -2.64 14.30
CA VAL A 63 -8.11 -3.75 15.12
C VAL A 63 -8.32 -3.46 16.61
N TRP A 64 -7.99 -2.24 17.04
CA TRP A 64 -8.20 -1.79 18.41
C TRP A 64 -9.68 -1.86 18.82
N TRP A 65 -10.58 -1.34 17.99
CA TRP A 65 -12.01 -1.36 18.24
C TRP A 65 -12.56 -2.78 18.36
N ILE A 66 -12.24 -3.65 17.39
CA ILE A 66 -12.77 -5.02 17.38
C ILE A 66 -12.24 -5.84 18.57
N TYR A 67 -10.98 -5.64 18.95
CA TYR A 67 -10.40 -6.36 20.09
C TYR A 67 -10.92 -5.83 21.43
N PHE A 68 -10.78 -4.53 21.70
CA PHE A 68 -11.06 -3.96 23.01
C PHE A 68 -12.53 -3.60 23.24
N ALA A 69 -13.25 -3.12 22.22
CA ALA A 69 -14.64 -2.70 22.38
C ALA A 69 -15.63 -3.86 22.13
N GLU A 70 -15.33 -4.74 21.17
CA GLU A 70 -16.21 -5.89 20.85
C GLU A 70 -15.77 -7.20 21.50
N GLY A 71 -14.58 -7.26 22.10
CA GLY A 71 -14.04 -8.46 22.74
C GLY A 71 -13.70 -9.59 21.75
N ARG A 72 -13.52 -9.27 20.47
CA ARG A 72 -13.31 -10.27 19.41
C ARG A 72 -11.83 -10.38 19.05
N VAL A 73 -11.29 -11.61 19.12
CA VAL A 73 -9.87 -11.88 18.88
C VAL A 73 -9.52 -12.17 17.42
N TRP A 74 -10.51 -12.43 16.56
CA TRP A 74 -10.29 -12.84 15.17
C TRP A 74 -9.36 -11.91 14.35
N PRO A 75 -9.29 -10.58 14.57
CA PRO A 75 -8.36 -9.75 13.80
C PRO A 75 -6.90 -10.09 14.07
N LEU A 76 -6.58 -10.53 15.30
CA LEU A 76 -5.23 -10.90 15.73
C LEU A 76 -4.87 -12.33 15.32
N GLU A 77 -5.86 -13.17 15.01
CA GLU A 77 -5.65 -14.55 14.55
C GLU A 77 -5.67 -14.66 13.01
N SER A 78 -6.10 -13.61 12.32
CA SER A 78 -6.25 -13.62 10.87
C SER A 78 -4.91 -13.40 10.16
N ALA A 79 -4.39 -14.46 9.55
CA ALA A 79 -3.21 -14.39 8.69
C ALA A 79 -3.32 -13.28 7.62
N LYS A 80 -4.51 -13.14 7.02
CA LYS A 80 -4.81 -12.10 6.03
C LYS A 80 -4.58 -10.67 6.56
N ILE A 81 -4.98 -10.39 7.81
CA ILE A 81 -4.81 -9.05 8.40
C ILE A 81 -3.32 -8.78 8.63
N TRP A 82 -2.60 -9.75 9.21
CA TRP A 82 -1.16 -9.62 9.43
C TRP A 82 -0.38 -9.39 8.14
N VAL A 83 -0.68 -10.13 7.07
CA VAL A 83 -0.03 -9.94 5.77
C VAL A 83 -0.33 -8.55 5.20
N LYS A 84 -1.58 -8.08 5.32
CA LYS A 84 -1.96 -6.73 4.88
C LYS A 84 -1.19 -5.65 5.65
N ASP A 85 -1.00 -5.84 6.96
CA ASP A 85 -0.25 -4.91 7.79
C ASP A 85 1.25 -4.93 7.46
N VAL A 86 1.81 -6.10 7.15
CA VAL A 86 3.18 -6.22 6.61
C VAL A 86 3.31 -5.46 5.29
N MET A 87 2.38 -5.61 4.35
CA MET A 87 2.39 -4.85 3.09
C MET A 87 2.32 -3.33 3.32
N LEU A 88 1.52 -2.88 4.29
CA LEU A 88 1.46 -1.48 4.72
C LEU A 88 2.81 -0.97 5.26
N LEU A 89 3.49 -1.78 6.09
CA LEU A 89 4.84 -1.45 6.54
C LEU A 89 5.81 -1.37 5.37
N VAL A 90 5.73 -2.30 4.41
CA VAL A 90 6.55 -2.23 3.19
C VAL A 90 6.30 -0.94 2.43
N ILE A 91 5.05 -0.49 2.26
CA ILE A 91 4.72 0.80 1.63
C ILE A 91 5.43 1.96 2.33
N VAL A 92 5.37 2.01 3.66
CA VAL A 92 5.99 3.08 4.47
C VAL A 92 7.52 3.05 4.34
N PHE A 93 8.15 1.89 4.50
CA PHE A 93 9.60 1.76 4.40
C PHE A 93 10.09 2.01 2.97
N ASN A 94 9.35 1.55 1.97
CA ASN A 94 9.65 1.79 0.57
C ASN A 94 9.68 3.29 0.24
N ALA A 95 8.67 4.05 0.68
CA ALA A 95 8.63 5.49 0.50
C ALA A 95 9.83 6.19 1.18
N TRP A 96 10.22 5.72 2.37
CA TRP A 96 11.38 6.24 3.08
C TRP A 96 12.70 5.93 2.34
N PHE A 97 12.88 4.70 1.88
CA PHE A 97 14.07 4.29 1.13
C PHE A 97 14.20 5.00 -0.21
N LEU A 98 13.10 5.21 -0.94
CA LEU A 98 13.09 6.01 -2.17
C LEU A 98 13.49 7.47 -1.91
N THR A 99 12.98 8.08 -0.83
CA THR A 99 13.35 9.45 -0.43
C THR A 99 14.85 9.56 -0.13
N LYS A 100 15.42 8.53 0.51
CA LYS A 100 16.86 8.45 0.80
C LYS A 100 17.71 7.98 -0.39
N ARG A 101 17.09 7.61 -1.52
CA ARG A 101 17.73 7.00 -2.70
C ARG A 101 18.54 5.74 -2.36
N TRP A 102 18.10 4.98 -1.35
CA TRP A 102 18.75 3.72 -0.94
C TRP A 102 18.40 2.55 -1.86
N ILE A 103 17.28 2.65 -2.57
CA ILE A 103 16.83 1.67 -3.56
C ILE A 103 16.59 2.36 -4.91
N PRO A 104 16.76 1.66 -6.04
CA PRO A 104 16.47 2.21 -7.35
C PRO A 104 14.96 2.39 -7.57
N LEU A 105 14.59 3.32 -8.45
CA LEU A 105 13.19 3.67 -8.70
C LEU A 105 12.34 2.47 -9.17
N TRP A 106 12.89 1.60 -10.03
CA TRP A 106 12.14 0.44 -10.55
C TRP A 106 11.71 -0.51 -9.42
N LEU A 107 12.61 -0.78 -8.46
CA LEU A 107 12.32 -1.63 -7.31
C LEU A 107 11.30 -0.98 -6.40
N GLY A 108 11.45 0.34 -6.15
CA GLY A 108 10.50 1.05 -5.32
C GLY A 108 9.11 1.18 -5.95
N SER A 109 9.03 1.25 -7.28
CA SER A 109 7.77 1.23 -8.02
C SER A 109 7.07 -0.13 -7.89
N ALA A 110 7.81 -1.22 -8.15
CA ALA A 110 7.31 -2.59 -8.02
C ALA A 110 6.80 -2.88 -6.60
N LEU A 111 7.60 -2.56 -5.57
CA LEU A 111 7.20 -2.69 -4.17
C LEU A 111 5.93 -1.90 -3.85
N SER A 112 5.85 -0.64 -4.30
CA SER A 112 4.68 0.21 -4.06
C SER A 112 3.43 -0.37 -4.72
N PHE A 113 3.51 -0.66 -6.03
CA PHE A 113 2.39 -1.16 -6.81
C PHE A 113 1.87 -2.50 -6.28
N THR A 114 2.77 -3.47 -6.10
CA THR A 114 2.40 -4.81 -5.62
C THR A 114 1.87 -4.78 -4.19
N SER A 115 2.43 -3.94 -3.30
CA SER A 115 1.92 -3.83 -1.93
C SER A 115 0.53 -3.20 -1.85
N TRP A 116 0.28 -2.14 -2.64
CA TRP A 116 -1.03 -1.49 -2.67
C TRP A 116 -2.10 -2.42 -3.23
N TRP A 117 -1.85 -3.01 -4.40
CA TRP A 117 -2.79 -3.96 -5.01
C TRP A 117 -2.93 -5.23 -4.17
N GLY A 118 -1.85 -5.76 -3.61
CA GLY A 118 -1.87 -6.91 -2.71
C GLY A 118 -2.74 -6.65 -1.49
N ALA A 119 -2.57 -5.51 -0.83
CA ALA A 119 -3.37 -5.11 0.33
C ALA A 119 -4.86 -4.93 -0.04
N THR A 120 -5.17 -4.35 -1.20
CA THR A 120 -6.54 -4.20 -1.70
C THR A 120 -7.18 -5.55 -1.99
N VAL A 121 -6.51 -6.41 -2.75
CA VAL A 121 -7.01 -7.75 -3.12
C VAL A 121 -7.23 -8.58 -1.86
N LEU A 122 -6.26 -8.60 -0.94
CA LEU A 122 -6.43 -9.26 0.34
C LEU A 122 -7.60 -8.66 1.09
N GLY A 123 -7.78 -7.35 1.14
CA GLY A 123 -8.93 -6.69 1.77
C GLY A 123 -10.28 -7.20 1.27
N LEU A 124 -10.43 -7.34 -0.05
CA LEU A 124 -11.68 -7.74 -0.72
C LEU A 124 -11.95 -9.25 -0.68
N TRP A 125 -10.91 -10.08 -0.78
CA TRP A 125 -11.07 -11.53 -0.96
C TRP A 125 -11.00 -12.30 0.37
N ARG A 126 -11.81 -13.34 0.53
CA ARG A 126 -11.65 -14.37 1.59
C ARG A 126 -10.70 -15.50 1.15
N THR A 127 -9.53 -15.59 1.76
CA THR A 127 -8.51 -16.58 1.39
C THR A 127 -8.40 -17.68 2.45
N PRO A 128 -8.29 -18.97 2.05
CA PRO A 128 -7.98 -20.08 2.95
C PRO A 128 -6.46 -20.26 3.17
N TYR A 129 -5.62 -19.41 2.57
CA TYR A 129 -4.17 -19.55 2.61
C TYR A 129 -3.59 -19.11 3.96
N SER A 130 -2.54 -19.81 4.38
CA SER A 130 -1.73 -19.49 5.55
C SER A 130 -0.92 -18.20 5.35
N PHE A 131 -0.39 -17.66 6.45
CA PHE A 131 0.47 -16.47 6.44
C PHE A 131 1.65 -16.63 5.47
N TRP A 132 2.32 -17.78 5.50
CA TRP A 132 3.51 -18.02 4.68
C TRP A 132 3.20 -18.15 3.19
N GLU A 133 2.07 -18.76 2.83
CA GLU A 133 1.64 -18.85 1.43
C GLU A 133 1.33 -17.46 0.86
N LEU A 134 0.68 -16.61 1.65
CA LEU A 134 0.37 -15.24 1.25
C LEU A 134 1.63 -14.38 1.13
N ILE A 135 2.58 -14.49 2.05
CA ILE A 135 3.88 -13.81 1.95
C ILE A 135 4.68 -14.32 0.76
N ALA A 136 4.72 -15.63 0.52
CA ALA A 136 5.42 -16.19 -0.64
C ALA A 136 4.82 -15.68 -1.96
N GLY A 137 3.48 -15.68 -2.08
CA GLY A 137 2.80 -15.11 -3.23
C GLY A 137 3.07 -13.61 -3.41
N TYR A 138 3.11 -12.86 -2.31
CA TYR A 138 3.47 -11.44 -2.33
C TYR A 138 4.91 -11.20 -2.81
N VAL A 139 5.88 -11.97 -2.31
CA VAL A 139 7.29 -11.87 -2.71
C VAL A 139 7.48 -12.25 -4.18
N VAL A 140 6.78 -13.27 -4.67
CA VAL A 140 6.81 -13.66 -6.10
C VAL A 140 6.18 -12.60 -7.01
N ALA A 141 5.23 -11.82 -6.49
CA ALA A 141 4.56 -10.76 -7.24
C ALA A 141 5.34 -9.43 -7.30
N ILE A 142 6.45 -9.30 -6.56
CA ILE A 142 7.38 -8.16 -6.62
C ILE A 142 8.41 -8.43 -7.72
#